data_AF-A0A7S0IEB3-F1
#
_entry.id   AF-A0A7S0IEB3-F1
#
_cell.length_a   1.000
_cell.length_b   1.000
_cell.length_c   1.000
_cell.angle_alpha   90.00
_cell.angle_beta   90.00
_cell.angle_gamma   90.00
#
_symmetry.space_group_name_H-M   'P 1'
#
loop_
_entity.id
_entity.type
_entity.pdbx_description
1 polymer ?
#
loop_
_entity_poly.entity_id
_entity_poly.type
_entity_poly.pdbx_seq_one_letter_code
_entity_poly.pdbx_strand_id
1 'polypeptide(L)'
;KKSKKSKKEKKSKKDAKKHGKATEPEFGARGFIRETDKYDKEGEFRAWLGEVKKRDMESLQKWEEKELFKEYAEDYNTATLPHEKFYNLEKWSREEAARRAREDPTAAVERDGFNDEEERKREIQAERERRDTEYKRETYLRMKSDSGDLENLREQERLKELRKNAYNMGDTETVARVNKILAPDEPDAGR
;
A
#
# COMPACT_ATOMS: atom_id res chain seq x y z
N LYS A 1 -52.20 -8.65 -29.35
CA LYS A 1 -50.78 -8.31 -29.02
C LYS A 1 -50.19 -9.31 -28.00
N LYS A 2 -49.94 -10.58 -28.37
CA LYS A 2 -49.41 -11.63 -27.45
C LYS A 2 -48.29 -12.52 -28.05
N SER A 3 -47.71 -12.15 -29.19
CA SER A 3 -46.75 -13.00 -29.93
C SER A 3 -45.27 -12.57 -29.84
N LYS A 4 -44.95 -11.41 -29.24
CA LYS A 4 -43.55 -10.93 -29.13
C LYS A 4 -42.82 -11.38 -27.86
N LYS A 5 -43.53 -11.77 -26.80
CA LYS A 5 -42.92 -12.11 -25.49
C LYS A 5 -42.37 -13.55 -25.44
N SER A 6 -43.06 -14.52 -26.05
CA SER A 6 -42.62 -15.93 -26.05
C SER A 6 -41.39 -16.20 -26.92
N LYS A 7 -41.13 -15.39 -27.96
CA LYS A 7 -39.94 -15.52 -28.81
C LYS A 7 -38.65 -15.01 -28.13
N LYS A 8 -38.78 -14.09 -27.16
CA LYS A 8 -37.64 -13.57 -26.37
C LYS A 8 -37.17 -14.58 -25.32
N GLU A 9 -38.10 -15.29 -24.67
CA GLU A 9 -37.76 -16.35 -23.70
C GLU A 9 -37.16 -17.62 -24.33
N LYS A 10 -37.56 -17.98 -25.55
CA LYS A 10 -36.91 -19.10 -26.27
C LYS A 10 -35.48 -18.76 -26.73
N LYS A 11 -35.16 -17.49 -26.94
CA LYS A 11 -33.79 -17.07 -27.30
C LYS A 11 -32.88 -17.06 -26.07
N SER A 12 -33.35 -16.54 -24.93
CA SER A 12 -32.55 -16.53 -23.69
C SER A 12 -32.29 -17.91 -23.09
N LYS A 13 -33.15 -18.91 -23.33
CA LYS A 13 -32.88 -20.30 -22.92
C LYS A 13 -31.85 -21.04 -23.81
N LYS A 14 -31.53 -20.53 -25.00
CA LYS A 14 -30.51 -21.14 -25.88
C LYS A 14 -29.09 -20.69 -25.52
N ASP A 15 -28.96 -19.50 -24.93
CA ASP A 15 -27.66 -18.96 -24.50
C ASP A 15 -27.21 -19.49 -23.12
N ALA A 16 -28.12 -20.00 -22.29
CA ALA A 16 -27.79 -20.54 -20.97
C ALA A 16 -27.29 -22.01 -20.97
N LYS A 17 -27.14 -22.65 -22.12
CA LYS A 17 -26.78 -24.08 -22.23
C LYS A 17 -25.38 -24.36 -22.79
N LYS A 18 -24.48 -23.36 -22.78
CA LYS A 18 -23.04 -23.55 -23.02
C LYS A 18 -22.26 -23.47 -21.72
N HIS A 19 -22.56 -24.35 -20.77
CA HIS A 19 -21.62 -24.67 -19.70
C HIS A 19 -21.02 -26.04 -19.99
N GLY A 20 -19.81 -26.00 -20.56
CA GLY A 20 -18.74 -26.95 -20.27
C GLY A 20 -18.88 -28.37 -20.81
N LYS A 21 -19.13 -28.54 -22.12
CA LYS A 21 -18.48 -29.68 -22.79
C LYS A 21 -16.98 -29.37 -22.70
N ALA A 22 -16.17 -30.27 -22.14
CA ALA A 22 -14.72 -30.13 -22.13
C ALA A 22 -14.29 -29.81 -23.56
N THR A 23 -14.00 -28.55 -23.81
CA THR A 23 -13.39 -28.09 -25.05
C THR A 23 -12.05 -28.80 -25.05
N GLU A 24 -11.82 -29.65 -26.06
CA GLU A 24 -10.48 -30.16 -26.31
C GLU A 24 -9.50 -28.99 -26.22
N PRO A 25 -8.32 -29.21 -25.62
CA PRO A 25 -7.37 -28.14 -25.42
C PRO A 25 -6.99 -27.59 -26.81
N GLU A 26 -7.59 -26.45 -27.17
CA GLU A 26 -7.27 -25.76 -28.40
C GLU A 26 -5.84 -25.25 -28.26
N PHE A 27 -5.03 -25.53 -29.27
CA PHE A 27 -3.64 -25.07 -29.32
C PHE A 27 -3.58 -23.56 -29.08
N GLY A 28 -2.83 -23.14 -28.05
CA GLY A 28 -2.69 -21.74 -27.65
C GLY A 28 -3.79 -21.19 -26.73
N ALA A 29 -4.71 -22.01 -26.21
CA ALA A 29 -5.80 -21.56 -25.31
C ALA A 29 -5.32 -20.84 -24.02
N ARG A 30 -4.09 -21.13 -23.58
CA ARG A 30 -3.44 -20.54 -22.39
C ARG A 30 -2.27 -19.62 -22.75
N GLY A 31 -2.13 -19.26 -24.02
CA GLY A 31 -0.98 -18.52 -24.57
C GLY A 31 0.01 -19.43 -25.30
N PHE A 32 1.03 -18.82 -25.89
CA PHE A 32 2.10 -19.52 -26.61
C PHE A 32 3.45 -19.18 -25.99
N ILE A 33 4.22 -20.19 -25.60
CA ILE A 33 5.56 -20.04 -25.03
C ILE A 33 6.61 -20.62 -25.97
N ARG A 34 7.74 -19.93 -26.07
CA ARG A 34 8.93 -20.36 -26.81
C ARG A 34 10.08 -20.56 -25.84
N GLU A 35 11.15 -21.19 -26.33
CA GLU A 35 12.40 -21.37 -25.59
C GLU A 35 12.98 -20.06 -25.05
N THR A 36 12.71 -18.94 -25.72
CA THR A 36 13.12 -17.60 -25.28
C THR A 36 12.44 -17.15 -24.00
N ASP A 37 11.23 -17.64 -23.72
CA ASP A 37 10.41 -17.28 -22.56
C ASP A 37 10.75 -18.15 -21.33
N LYS A 38 11.86 -18.91 -21.38
CA LYS A 38 12.29 -19.82 -20.31
C LYS A 38 12.48 -19.14 -18.96
N TYR A 39 12.98 -17.91 -18.96
CA TYR A 39 13.22 -17.16 -17.72
C TYR A 39 11.91 -16.65 -17.11
N ASP A 40 10.96 -16.18 -17.92
CA ASP A 40 9.66 -15.72 -17.45
C ASP A 40 8.79 -16.86 -16.90
N LYS A 41 8.96 -18.07 -17.44
CA LYS A 41 8.23 -19.29 -17.05
C LYS A 41 9.03 -20.25 -16.18
N GLU A 42 10.17 -19.81 -15.66
CA GLU A 42 11.06 -20.66 -14.86
C GLU A 42 10.35 -21.18 -13.60
N GLY A 43 9.51 -20.37 -12.97
CA GLY A 43 8.73 -20.74 -11.79
C GLY A 43 7.75 -21.89 -12.06
N GLU A 44 6.94 -21.77 -13.12
CA GLU A 44 6.03 -22.83 -13.55
C GLU A 44 6.78 -24.10 -13.97
N PHE A 45 7.87 -23.93 -14.72
CA PHE A 45 8.68 -25.04 -15.21
C PHE A 45 9.32 -25.83 -14.06
N ARG A 46 9.85 -25.15 -13.03
CA ARG A 46 10.38 -25.80 -11.81
C ARG A 46 9.32 -26.63 -11.10
N ALA A 47 8.11 -26.08 -10.95
CA ALA A 47 7.01 -26.82 -10.33
C ALA A 47 6.60 -28.05 -11.15
N TRP A 48 6.53 -27.92 -12.48
CA TRP A 48 6.25 -29.05 -13.37
C TRP A 48 7.33 -30.13 -13.31
N LEU A 49 8.61 -29.74 -13.26
CA LEU A 49 9.73 -30.69 -13.11
C LEU A 49 9.64 -31.47 -11.80
N GLY A 50 9.38 -30.81 -10.69
CA GLY A 50 9.30 -31.46 -9.37
C GLY A 50 8.11 -32.40 -9.24
N GLU A 51 6.95 -32.03 -9.80
CA GLU A 51 5.73 -32.82 -9.63
C GLU A 51 5.51 -33.89 -10.70
N VAL A 52 5.74 -33.55 -11.97
CA VAL A 52 5.47 -34.44 -13.11
C VAL A 52 6.69 -35.31 -13.38
N LYS A 53 7.87 -34.70 -13.50
CA LYS A 53 9.12 -35.42 -13.80
C LYS A 53 9.83 -35.93 -12.56
N LYS A 54 9.44 -35.49 -11.35
CA LYS A 54 10.10 -35.82 -10.06
C LYS A 54 11.61 -35.57 -10.09
N ARG A 55 12.03 -34.50 -10.76
CA ARG A 55 13.42 -34.07 -10.86
C ARG A 55 13.57 -32.64 -10.40
N ASP A 56 14.72 -32.36 -9.80
CA ASP A 56 15.10 -31.03 -9.38
C ASP A 56 15.95 -30.35 -10.44
N MET A 57 15.75 -29.04 -10.63
CA MET A 57 16.51 -28.24 -11.59
C MET A 57 18.01 -28.21 -11.26
N GLU A 58 18.38 -28.21 -9.98
CA GLU A 58 19.79 -28.22 -9.56
C GLU A 58 20.49 -29.54 -9.90
N SER A 59 19.73 -30.62 -10.08
CA SER A 59 20.28 -31.93 -10.44
C SER A 59 20.48 -32.11 -11.96
N LEU A 60 19.96 -31.20 -12.78
CA LEU A 60 19.95 -31.32 -14.25
C LEU A 60 21.10 -30.54 -14.89
N GLN A 61 21.72 -31.11 -15.93
CA GLN A 61 22.66 -30.34 -16.75
C GLN A 61 21.90 -29.32 -17.63
N LYS A 62 22.56 -28.21 -17.98
CA LYS A 62 21.97 -27.12 -18.79
C LYS A 62 21.34 -27.59 -20.11
N TRP A 63 21.86 -28.65 -20.72
CA TRP A 63 21.30 -29.20 -21.95
C TRP A 63 20.04 -30.04 -21.70
N GLU A 64 19.99 -30.80 -20.59
CA GLU A 64 18.80 -31.56 -20.20
C GLU A 64 17.66 -30.62 -19.81
N GLU A 65 17.99 -29.54 -19.10
CA GLU A 65 17.03 -28.49 -18.74
C GLU A 65 16.40 -27.88 -19.99
N LYS A 66 17.20 -27.66 -21.04
CA LYS A 66 16.73 -27.11 -22.31
C LYS A 66 15.77 -28.06 -23.04
N GLU A 67 16.11 -29.35 -23.09
CA GLU A 67 15.23 -30.38 -23.69
C GLU A 67 13.91 -30.53 -22.92
N LEU A 68 13.98 -30.53 -21.58
CA LEU A 68 12.78 -30.60 -20.74
C LEU A 68 11.92 -29.34 -20.87
N PHE A 69 12.55 -28.17 -21.01
CA PHE A 69 11.79 -26.93 -21.25
C PHE A 69 11.07 -26.96 -22.59
N LYS A 70 11.66 -27.59 -23.62
CA LYS A 70 11.00 -27.77 -24.91
C LYS A 70 9.77 -28.67 -24.81
N GLU A 71 9.88 -29.79 -24.09
CA GLU A 71 8.73 -30.66 -23.81
C GLU A 71 7.62 -29.91 -23.04
N TYR A 72 8.01 -29.16 -22.01
CA TYR A 72 7.08 -28.32 -21.27
C TYR A 72 6.43 -27.24 -22.15
N ALA A 73 7.18 -26.62 -23.06
CA ALA A 73 6.65 -25.64 -24.01
C ALA A 73 5.65 -26.25 -24.98
N GLU A 74 5.92 -27.45 -25.49
CA GLU A 74 4.98 -28.21 -26.30
C GLU A 74 3.68 -28.47 -25.52
N ASP A 75 3.77 -29.04 -24.32
CA ASP A 75 2.61 -29.35 -23.49
C ASP A 75 1.81 -28.10 -23.04
N TYR A 76 2.51 -26.99 -22.79
CA TYR A 76 1.88 -25.71 -22.49
C TYR A 76 1.07 -25.22 -23.70
N ASN A 77 1.66 -25.26 -24.89
CA ASN A 77 1.05 -24.76 -26.12
C ASN A 77 -0.12 -25.63 -26.57
N THR A 78 -0.03 -26.95 -26.39
CA THR A 78 -1.13 -27.90 -26.65
C THR A 78 -2.12 -27.99 -25.50
N ALA A 79 -1.92 -27.22 -24.43
CA ALA A 79 -2.72 -27.25 -23.22
C ALA A 79 -2.97 -28.68 -22.66
N THR A 80 -1.92 -29.52 -22.69
CA THR A 80 -1.92 -30.93 -22.24
C THR A 80 -1.28 -31.14 -20.86
N LEU A 81 -0.92 -30.06 -20.16
CA LEU A 81 -0.33 -30.16 -18.82
C LEU A 81 -1.34 -30.77 -17.81
N PRO A 82 -0.87 -31.56 -16.84
CA PRO A 82 -1.76 -32.30 -15.93
C PRO A 82 -2.64 -31.44 -15.03
N HIS A 83 -2.23 -30.20 -14.72
CA HIS A 83 -2.93 -29.33 -13.80
C HIS A 83 -2.83 -27.86 -14.22
N GLU A 84 -3.87 -27.08 -13.95
CA GLU A 84 -3.95 -25.67 -14.38
C GLU A 84 -2.86 -24.78 -13.77
N LYS A 85 -2.33 -25.17 -12.60
CA LYS A 85 -1.24 -24.45 -11.90
C LYS A 85 0.05 -24.33 -12.71
N PHE A 86 0.30 -25.26 -13.64
CA PHE A 86 1.50 -25.21 -14.46
C PHE A 86 1.41 -24.18 -15.59
N TYR A 87 0.22 -23.60 -15.85
CA TYR A 87 0.12 -22.49 -16.81
C TYR A 87 0.43 -21.14 -16.18
N ASN A 88 0.04 -20.97 -14.91
CA ASN A 88 0.22 -19.75 -14.15
C ASN A 88 0.30 -20.09 -12.66
N LEU A 89 1.53 -20.24 -12.16
CA LEU A 89 1.77 -20.64 -10.78
C LEU A 89 1.34 -19.53 -9.81
N GLU A 90 1.61 -18.28 -10.18
CA GLU A 90 1.32 -17.10 -9.36
C GLU A 90 -0.19 -16.92 -9.13
N LYS A 91 -0.98 -17.02 -10.20
CA LYS A 91 -2.43 -16.93 -10.13
C LYS A 91 -3.01 -18.06 -9.28
N TRP A 92 -2.53 -19.29 -9.48
CA TRP A 92 -2.99 -20.43 -8.69
C TRP A 92 -2.61 -20.28 -7.21
N SER A 93 -1.37 -19.88 -6.90
CA SER A 93 -0.92 -19.65 -5.53
C SER A 93 -1.75 -18.57 -4.83
N ARG A 94 -2.03 -17.46 -5.53
CA ARG A 94 -2.87 -16.38 -5.01
C ARG A 94 -4.32 -16.82 -4.77
N GLU A 95 -4.89 -17.60 -5.69
CA GLU A 95 -6.24 -18.15 -5.51
C GLU A 95 -6.29 -19.17 -4.37
N GLU A 96 -5.28 -20.03 -4.24
CA GLU A 96 -5.19 -21.02 -3.17
C GLU A 96 -4.98 -20.35 -1.81
N ALA A 97 -4.15 -19.30 -1.74
CA ALA A 97 -3.99 -18.47 -0.55
C ALA A 97 -5.29 -17.75 -0.18
N ALA A 98 -5.99 -17.17 -1.16
CA ALA A 98 -7.28 -16.52 -0.94
C ALA A 98 -8.37 -17.52 -0.51
N ARG A 99 -8.34 -18.75 -1.04
CA ARG A 99 -9.25 -19.83 -0.65
C ARG A 99 -8.99 -20.28 0.78
N ARG A 100 -7.72 -20.51 1.14
CA ARG A 100 -7.32 -20.84 2.51
C ARG A 100 -7.67 -19.74 3.50
N ALA A 101 -7.41 -18.47 3.16
CA ALA A 101 -7.78 -17.34 4.01
C ALA A 101 -9.31 -17.20 4.21
N ARG A 102 -10.12 -17.66 3.24
CA ARG A 102 -11.59 -17.72 3.37
C ARG A 102 -12.07 -18.94 4.16
N GLU A 103 -11.42 -20.09 3.99
CA GLU A 103 -11.77 -21.35 4.65
C GLU A 103 -11.33 -21.35 6.12
N ASP A 104 -10.16 -20.79 6.42
CA ASP A 104 -9.59 -20.71 7.76
C ASP A 104 -8.84 -19.38 7.95
N PRO A 105 -9.52 -18.34 8.45
CA PRO A 105 -8.89 -17.05 8.73
C PRO A 105 -7.89 -17.11 9.90
N THR A 106 -7.87 -18.21 10.67
CA THR A 106 -6.93 -18.42 11.79
C THR A 106 -5.65 -19.15 11.36
N ALA A 107 -5.69 -20.01 10.34
CA ALA A 107 -4.51 -20.67 9.78
C ALA A 107 -3.56 -19.72 9.02
N ALA A 108 -4.07 -18.58 8.55
CA ALA A 108 -3.23 -17.51 7.99
C ALA A 108 -2.31 -16.86 9.04
N VAL A 109 -2.65 -16.98 10.34
CA VAL A 109 -1.88 -16.40 11.45
C VAL A 109 -0.74 -17.33 11.90
N GLU A 110 -0.90 -18.66 11.78
CA GLU A 110 0.10 -19.61 12.31
C GLU A 110 1.25 -19.95 11.35
N ARG A 111 1.16 -19.56 10.08
CA ARG A 111 2.06 -20.04 9.02
C ARG A 111 2.79 -18.94 8.26
N ASP A 112 2.92 -17.76 8.87
CA ASP A 112 3.70 -16.67 8.29
C ASP A 112 4.89 -16.26 9.16
N GLY A 113 5.86 -17.16 9.28
CA GLY A 113 7.18 -16.85 9.83
C GLY A 113 8.13 -16.16 8.82
N PHE A 114 7.62 -15.64 7.71
CA PHE A 114 8.42 -14.99 6.66
C PHE A 114 7.91 -13.60 6.24
N ASN A 115 6.74 -13.16 6.71
CA ASN A 115 6.18 -11.81 6.56
C ASN A 115 6.57 -10.85 7.71
N ASP A 116 7.48 -11.29 8.59
CA ASP A 116 8.00 -10.55 9.75
C ASP A 116 8.72 -9.24 9.35
N GLU A 117 9.17 -9.11 8.10
CA GLU A 117 9.86 -7.89 7.63
C GLU A 117 8.89 -6.78 7.16
N GLU A 118 7.75 -7.14 6.56
CA GLU A 118 6.78 -6.16 6.06
C GLU A 118 5.90 -5.63 7.19
N GLU A 119 5.52 -6.49 8.14
CA GLU A 119 4.79 -6.08 9.34
C GLU A 119 5.66 -5.20 10.25
N ARG A 120 6.94 -5.55 10.44
CA ARG A 120 7.91 -4.70 11.15
C ARG A 120 8.13 -3.35 10.46
N LYS A 121 8.15 -3.30 9.12
CA LYS A 121 8.21 -2.02 8.38
C LYS A 121 6.96 -1.17 8.58
N ARG A 122 5.76 -1.77 8.61
CA ARG A 122 4.51 -1.06 8.91
C ARG A 122 4.48 -0.57 10.36
N GLU A 123 4.94 -1.36 11.30
CA GLU A 123 5.03 -0.95 12.71
C GLU A 123 6.00 0.23 12.90
N ILE A 124 7.18 0.16 12.29
CA ILE A 124 8.16 1.26 12.31
C ILE A 124 7.60 2.53 11.63
N GLN A 125 6.85 2.40 10.52
CA GLN A 125 6.21 3.53 9.86
C GLN A 125 5.10 4.14 10.72
N ALA A 126 4.26 3.30 11.35
CA ALA A 126 3.21 3.75 12.25
C ALA A 126 3.78 4.44 13.51
N GLU A 127 4.89 3.94 14.07
CA GLU A 127 5.57 4.57 15.19
C GLU A 127 6.17 5.93 14.80
N ARG A 128 6.81 6.02 13.63
CA ARG A 128 7.32 7.29 13.08
C ARG A 128 6.20 8.31 12.87
N GLU A 129 5.07 7.86 12.32
CA GLU A 129 3.92 8.74 12.09
C GLU A 129 3.31 9.21 13.42
N ARG A 130 3.15 8.32 14.41
CA ARG A 130 2.72 8.71 15.76
C ARG A 130 3.66 9.76 16.36
N ARG A 131 4.97 9.52 16.32
CA ARG A 131 5.98 10.45 16.85
C ARG A 131 5.95 11.80 16.13
N ASP A 132 5.78 11.81 14.82
CA ASP A 132 5.66 13.03 14.01
C ASP A 132 4.37 13.81 14.33
N THR A 133 3.25 13.11 14.50
CA THR A 133 1.97 13.73 14.91
C THR A 133 2.04 14.32 16.32
N GLU A 134 2.70 13.64 17.25
CA GLU A 134 2.89 14.11 18.62
C GLU A 134 3.81 15.34 18.64
N TYR A 135 4.91 15.31 17.88
CA TYR A 135 5.80 16.46 17.71
C TYR A 135 5.08 17.66 17.08
N LYS A 136 4.28 17.46 16.04
CA LYS A 136 3.46 18.52 15.42
C LYS A 136 2.43 19.10 16.41
N ARG A 137 1.84 18.25 17.25
CA ARG A 137 0.90 18.68 18.27
C ARG A 137 1.59 19.48 19.38
N GLU A 138 2.74 19.01 19.85
CA GLU A 138 3.53 19.67 20.89
C GLU A 138 4.07 21.02 20.42
N THR A 139 4.60 21.10 19.19
CA THR A 139 5.04 22.36 18.59
C THR A 139 3.89 23.35 18.39
N TYR A 140 2.72 22.89 17.95
CA TYR A 140 1.51 23.73 17.88
C TYR A 140 1.08 24.21 19.26
N LEU A 141 1.10 23.34 20.28
CA LEU A 141 0.78 23.70 21.66
C LEU A 141 1.80 24.66 22.25
N ARG A 142 3.09 24.53 21.94
CA ARG A 142 4.14 25.47 22.35
C ARG A 142 3.92 26.84 21.73
N MET A 143 3.71 26.92 20.41
CA MET A 143 3.38 28.17 19.73
C MET A 143 2.08 28.80 20.25
N LYS A 144 1.10 27.98 20.65
CA LYS A 144 -0.15 28.44 21.24
C LYS A 144 -0.01 28.83 22.71
N SER A 145 0.90 28.21 23.46
CA SER A 145 1.21 28.58 24.84
C SER A 145 1.99 29.89 24.89
N ASP A 146 2.88 30.11 23.92
CA ASP A 146 3.53 31.40 23.64
C ASP A 146 2.53 32.46 23.11
N SER A 147 1.24 32.14 22.95
CA SER A 147 0.21 33.13 22.60
C SER A 147 0.07 34.23 23.66
N GLY A 148 0.38 33.93 24.93
CA GLY A 148 0.48 34.96 25.97
C GLY A 148 1.64 35.94 25.72
N ASP A 149 2.76 35.44 25.19
CA ASP A 149 3.89 36.28 24.79
C ASP A 149 3.57 37.11 23.55
N LEU A 150 2.78 36.57 22.60
CA LEU A 150 2.29 37.33 21.45
C LEU A 150 1.33 38.46 21.84
N GLU A 151 0.43 38.22 22.79
CA GLU A 151 -0.47 39.26 23.32
C GLU A 151 0.30 40.34 24.10
N ASN A 152 1.28 39.94 24.91
CA ASN A 152 2.16 40.87 25.62
C ASN A 152 3.00 41.72 24.65
N LEU A 153 3.53 41.13 23.57
CA LEU A 153 4.28 41.85 22.55
C LEU A 153 3.39 42.90 21.85
N ARG A 154 2.17 42.51 21.50
CA ARG A 154 1.19 43.39 20.85
C ARG A 154 0.79 44.56 21.74
N GLU A 155 0.62 44.32 23.05
CA GLU A 155 0.31 45.38 24.01
C GLU A 155 1.51 46.33 24.20
N GLN A 156 2.73 45.81 24.25
CA GLN A 156 3.93 46.66 24.27
C GLN A 156 4.07 47.53 23.03
N GLU A 157 3.76 47.02 21.84
CA GLU A 157 3.75 47.81 20.61
C GLU A 157 2.69 48.92 20.66
N ARG A 158 1.48 48.60 21.14
CA ARG A 158 0.41 49.58 21.33
C ARG A 158 0.81 50.71 22.28
N LEU A 159 1.47 50.37 23.39
CA LEU A 159 1.98 51.34 24.35
C LEU A 159 3.10 52.22 23.74
N LYS A 160 4.03 51.64 22.98
CA LYS A 160 5.08 52.39 22.27
C LYS A 160 4.50 53.37 21.26
N GLU A 161 3.47 52.97 20.52
CA GLU A 161 2.79 53.83 19.56
C GLU A 161 2.04 54.98 20.26
N LEU A 162 1.32 54.68 21.34
CA LEU A 162 0.63 55.67 22.15
C LEU A 162 1.60 56.71 22.75
N ARG A 163 2.78 56.26 23.22
CA ARG A 163 3.87 57.14 23.66
C ARG A 163 4.33 58.06 22.53
N LYS A 164 4.57 57.51 21.34
CA LYS A 164 5.05 58.26 20.17
C LYS A 164 4.04 59.35 19.77
N ASN A 165 2.75 59.00 19.74
CA ASN A 165 1.69 59.95 19.41
C ASN A 165 1.54 61.04 20.48
N ALA A 166 1.58 60.69 21.77
CA ALA A 166 1.53 61.67 22.87
C ALA A 166 2.74 62.62 22.84
N TYR A 167 3.94 62.11 22.54
CA TYR A 167 5.14 62.93 22.38
C TYR A 167 5.01 63.91 21.20
N ASN A 168 4.51 63.45 20.06
CA ASN A 168 4.28 64.30 18.89
C ASN A 168 3.22 65.40 19.16
N MET A 169 2.25 65.14 20.03
CA MET A 169 1.18 66.07 20.42
C MET A 169 1.56 66.96 21.61
N GLY A 170 2.75 66.77 22.21
CA GLY A 170 3.21 67.55 23.37
C GLY A 170 2.56 67.19 24.71
N ASP A 171 1.85 66.07 24.80
CA ASP A 171 1.23 65.58 26.05
C ASP A 171 2.25 64.79 26.88
N THR A 172 2.94 65.51 27.77
CA THR A 172 4.03 64.98 28.60
C THR A 172 3.52 64.07 29.73
N GLU A 173 2.28 64.22 30.17
CA GLU A 173 1.68 63.41 31.24
C GLU A 173 1.41 61.98 30.75
N THR A 174 0.84 61.85 29.56
CA THR A 174 0.59 60.56 28.92
C THR A 174 1.89 59.83 28.60
N VAL A 175 2.93 60.55 28.15
CA VAL A 175 4.28 59.98 27.91
C VAL A 175 4.90 59.44 29.20
N ALA A 176 4.83 60.17 30.31
CA ALA A 176 5.37 59.74 31.60
C ALA A 176 4.63 58.48 32.13
N ARG A 177 3.30 58.45 32.00
CA ARG A 177 2.47 57.30 32.39
C ARG A 177 2.85 56.05 31.59
N VAL A 178 2.97 56.15 30.28
CA VAL A 178 3.34 55.02 29.42
C VAL A 178 4.78 54.57 29.66
N ASN A 179 5.71 55.49 29.88
CA ASN A 179 7.10 55.12 30.23
C ASN A 179 7.19 54.36 31.55
N LYS A 180 6.34 54.70 32.54
CA LYS A 180 6.26 53.95 33.81
C LYS A 180 5.72 52.53 33.62
N ILE A 181 4.79 52.33 32.69
CA ILE A 181 4.20 51.01 32.38
C ILE A 181 5.14 50.15 31.52
N LEU A 182 5.93 50.76 30.64
CA LEU A 182 6.89 50.07 29.77
C LEU A 182 8.25 49.82 30.46
N ALA A 183 8.49 50.40 31.63
CA ALA A 183 9.69 50.13 32.41
C ALA A 183 9.72 48.64 32.83
N PRO A 184 10.81 47.91 32.58
CA PRO A 184 10.94 46.56 33.12
C PRO A 184 10.93 46.62 34.64
N ASP A 185 10.21 45.71 35.29
CA ASP A 185 10.25 45.55 36.76
C ASP A 185 11.72 45.26 37.12
N GLU A 186 12.39 46.23 37.77
CA GLU A 186 13.73 46.02 38.29
C GLU A 186 13.65 44.85 39.28
N PRO A 187 14.42 43.75 39.10
CA PRO A 187 14.50 42.76 40.15
C PRO A 187 15.09 43.47 41.37
N ASP A 188 14.32 43.50 42.46
CA ASP A 188 14.75 43.90 43.78
C ASP A 188 16.06 43.19 44.11
N ALA A 189 17.18 43.88 43.87
CA ALA A 189 18.49 43.45 44.31
C ALA A 189 18.57 43.79 45.80
N GLY A 190 17.85 42.98 46.60
CA GLY A 190 17.87 43.04 48.05
C GLY A 190 19.30 43.03 48.58
N ARG A 191 19.67 44.11 49.27
CA ARG A 191 20.77 44.18 50.23
C ARG A 191 20.23 43.96 51.64
#